data_AF-A0A969GPG2-F1
#
_entry.id   AF-A0A969GPG2-F1
#
_cell.length_a   1.000
_cell.length_b   1.000
_cell.length_c   1.000
_cell.angle_alpha   90.00
_cell.angle_beta   90.00
_cell.angle_gamma   90.00
#
_symmetry.space_group_name_H-M   'P 1'
#
loop_
_entity.id
_entity.type
_entity.pdbx_description
1 polymer ?
#
loop_
_entity_poly.entity_id
_entity_poly.type
_entity_poly.pdbx_seq_one_letter_code
_entity_poly.pdbx_strand_id
1 'polypeptide(L)'
;MSRVAQLEVLEEVYQEGLDQVLENLLQFKREDYRRSLVEYDEILNRFEKQYGMESADAYRKFEAGKLGDSTDFFEWTGIYELRQYVLERIARIETVL
;
A
#
# COMPACT_ATOMS: atom_id res chain seq x y z
N MET A 1 -23.45 16.45 7.85
CA MET A 1 -23.82 15.04 8.08
C MET A 1 -22.54 14.22 8.22
N SER A 2 -22.48 13.30 9.18
CA SER A 2 -21.30 12.43 9.40
C SER A 2 -21.29 11.26 8.39
N ARG A 3 -20.11 10.75 8.05
CA ARG A 3 -19.93 9.56 7.20
C ARG A 3 -20.63 8.32 7.77
N VAL A 4 -20.67 8.21 9.10
CA VAL A 4 -21.39 7.13 9.80
C VAL A 4 -22.89 7.23 9.54
N ALA A 5 -23.46 8.43 9.68
CA ALA A 5 -24.89 8.65 9.40
C ALA A 5 -25.27 8.36 7.94
N GLN A 6 -24.35 8.53 6.99
CA GLN A 6 -24.61 8.14 5.59
C GLN A 6 -24.63 6.62 5.40
N LEU A 7 -23.82 5.88 6.15
CA LEU A 7 -23.80 4.41 6.10
C LEU A 7 -25.04 3.81 6.75
N GLU A 8 -25.47 4.35 7.89
CA GLU A 8 -26.72 3.93 8.57
C GLU A 8 -27.94 4.09 7.65
N VAL A 9 -28.05 5.24 6.97
CA VAL A 9 -29.14 5.47 6.01
C VAL A 9 -29.03 4.54 4.79
N LEU A 10 -27.81 4.24 4.32
CA LEU A 10 -27.62 3.30 3.22
C LEU A 10 -28.05 1.88 3.60
N GLU A 11 -27.78 1.45 4.84
CA GLU A 11 -28.22 0.15 5.37
C GLU A 11 -29.74 0.08 5.50
N GLU A 12 -30.39 1.17 5.91
CA GLU A 12 -31.86 1.24 5.96
C GLU A 12 -32.51 1.22 4.56
N VAL A 13 -31.87 1.84 3.56
CA VAL A 13 -32.40 1.96 2.20
C VAL A 13 -32.12 0.71 1.35
N TYR A 14 -30.96 0.08 1.53
CA TYR A 14 -30.60 -1.17 0.85
C TYR A 14 -31.01 -2.37 1.70
N GLN A 15 -32.20 -2.92 1.42
CA GLN A 15 -32.76 -4.06 2.16
C GLN A 15 -31.93 -5.35 2.04
N GLU A 16 -31.23 -5.56 0.92
CA GLU A 16 -30.35 -6.70 0.67
C GLU A 16 -29.18 -6.28 -0.24
N GLY A 17 -27.99 -6.86 -0.05
CA GLY A 17 -26.85 -6.72 -0.97
C GLY A 17 -25.88 -5.57 -0.69
N LEU A 18 -26.11 -4.74 0.33
CA LEU A 18 -25.14 -3.71 0.74
C LEU A 18 -23.80 -4.35 1.13
N ASP A 19 -23.84 -5.43 1.93
CA ASP A 19 -22.64 -6.18 2.31
C ASP A 19 -21.86 -6.68 1.11
N GLN A 20 -22.55 -7.25 0.11
CA GLN A 20 -21.91 -7.73 -1.11
C GLN A 20 -21.26 -6.59 -1.91
N VAL A 21 -21.89 -5.41 -1.95
CA VAL A 21 -21.32 -4.23 -2.62
C VAL A 21 -20.09 -3.72 -1.86
N LEU A 22 -20.15 -3.64 -0.53
CA LEU A 22 -19.02 -3.25 0.31
C LEU A 22 -17.85 -4.24 0.15
N GLU A 23 -18.13 -5.53 0.18
CA GLU A 23 -17.15 -6.59 -0.04
C GLU A 23 -16.51 -6.46 -1.43
N ASN A 24 -17.31 -6.30 -2.49
CA ASN A 24 -16.81 -6.13 -3.86
C ASN A 24 -15.91 -4.89 -4.00
N LEU A 25 -16.27 -3.77 -3.35
CA LEU A 25 -15.45 -2.56 -3.35
C LEU A 25 -14.12 -2.77 -2.62
N LEU A 26 -14.13 -3.46 -1.48
CA LEU A 26 -12.94 -3.80 -0.72
C LEU A 26 -12.04 -4.76 -1.49
N GLN A 27 -12.61 -5.80 -2.09
CA GLN A 27 -11.88 -6.72 -2.97
C GLN A 27 -11.24 -5.99 -4.16
N PHE A 28 -12.01 -5.13 -4.84
CA PHE A 28 -11.48 -4.32 -5.95
C PHE A 28 -10.29 -3.45 -5.50
N LYS A 29 -10.40 -2.79 -4.34
CA LYS A 29 -9.29 -1.98 -3.81
C LYS A 29 -8.10 -2.80 -3.37
N ARG A 30 -8.30 -4.00 -2.84
CA ARG A 30 -7.21 -4.93 -2.51
C ARG A 30 -6.44 -5.34 -3.78
N GLU A 31 -7.15 -5.69 -4.85
CA GLU A 31 -6.49 -6.07 -6.11
C GLU A 31 -5.76 -4.89 -6.76
N ASP A 32 -6.31 -3.68 -6.65
CA ASP A 32 -5.64 -2.44 -7.07
C ASP A 32 -4.29 -2.26 -6.36
N TYR A 33 -4.30 -2.40 -5.04
CA TYR A 33 -3.09 -2.36 -4.21
C TYR A 33 -2.10 -3.49 -4.54
N ARG A 34 -2.57 -4.71 -4.80
CA ARG A 34 -1.71 -5.84 -5.18
C ARG A 34 -0.99 -5.58 -6.50
N ARG A 35 -1.63 -4.92 -7.48
CA ARG A 35 -0.95 -4.51 -8.72
C ARG A 35 0.16 -3.51 -8.46
N SER A 36 -0.11 -2.47 -7.67
CA SER A 36 0.93 -1.50 -7.28
C SER A 36 2.08 -2.16 -6.51
N LEU A 37 1.78 -3.14 -5.64
CA LEU A 37 2.79 -3.89 -4.92
C LEU A 37 3.75 -4.62 -5.86
N VAL A 38 3.23 -5.29 -6.90
CA VAL A 38 4.06 -5.96 -7.92
C VAL A 38 4.97 -4.97 -8.64
N GLU A 39 4.44 -3.82 -9.06
CA GLU A 39 5.23 -2.77 -9.72
C GLU A 39 6.36 -2.24 -8.82
N TYR A 40 6.07 -1.99 -7.53
CA TYR A 40 7.07 -1.55 -6.58
C TYR A 40 8.12 -2.62 -6.30
N ASP A 41 7.72 -3.89 -6.14
CA ASP A 41 8.64 -5.02 -5.94
C ASP A 41 9.60 -5.18 -7.12
N GLU A 42 9.14 -4.96 -8.35
CA GLU A 42 10.01 -5.00 -9.53
C GLU A 42 11.02 -3.84 -9.55
N ILE A 43 10.61 -2.63 -9.16
CA ILE A 43 11.51 -1.47 -9.06
C ILE A 43 12.56 -1.69 -7.97
N LEU A 44 12.12 -2.11 -6.78
CA LEU A 44 13.01 -2.37 -5.64
C LEU A 44 14.03 -3.47 -5.97
N ASN A 45 13.60 -4.56 -6.60
CA ASN A 45 14.52 -5.62 -7.04
C ASN A 45 15.62 -5.11 -7.97
N ARG A 46 15.37 -4.08 -8.80
CA ARG A 46 16.41 -3.50 -9.65
C ARG A 46 17.43 -2.74 -8.82
N PHE A 47 16.98 -1.92 -7.88
CA PHE A 47 17.88 -1.21 -6.96
C PHE A 47 18.68 -2.17 -6.08
N GLU A 48 18.03 -3.20 -5.54
CA GLU A 48 18.68 -4.20 -4.69
C GLU A 48 19.80 -4.93 -5.44
N LYS A 49 19.57 -5.29 -6.70
CA LYS A 49 20.60 -5.88 -7.57
C LYS A 49 21.70 -4.89 -7.95
N GLN A 50 21.34 -3.64 -8.26
CA GLN A 50 22.31 -2.59 -8.63
C GLN A 50 23.28 -2.28 -7.49
N TYR A 51 22.78 -2.24 -6.25
CA TYR A 51 23.56 -1.84 -5.08
C TYR A 51 24.00 -3.00 -4.17
N GLY A 52 23.52 -4.23 -4.44
CA GLY A 52 23.84 -5.41 -3.64
C GLY A 52 23.36 -5.31 -2.18
N MET A 53 22.23 -4.64 -1.96
CA MET A 53 21.71 -4.33 -0.64
C MET A 53 20.19 -4.43 -0.64
N GLU A 54 19.59 -5.01 0.39
CA GLU A 54 18.13 -5.08 0.52
C GLU A 54 17.52 -3.69 0.73
N SER A 55 16.30 -3.47 0.23
CA SER A 55 15.62 -2.17 0.33
C SER A 55 15.39 -1.73 1.78
N ALA A 56 15.15 -2.68 2.70
CA ALA A 56 15.02 -2.39 4.12
C ALA A 56 16.33 -1.87 4.74
N ASP A 57 17.47 -2.37 4.28
CA ASP A 57 18.79 -1.87 4.70
C ASP A 57 19.10 -0.50 4.10
N ALA A 58 18.77 -0.31 2.82
CA ALA A 58 18.92 0.98 2.16
C ALA A 58 18.11 2.06 2.89
N TYR A 59 16.84 1.78 3.21
CA TYR A 59 15.98 2.67 3.97
C TYR A 59 16.56 3.04 5.34
N ARG A 60 16.98 2.04 6.14
CA ARG A 60 17.60 2.29 7.45
C ARG A 60 18.87 3.14 7.36
N LYS A 61 19.69 2.94 6.33
CA LYS A 61 20.93 3.71 6.14
C LYS A 61 20.65 5.11 5.64
N PHE A 62 19.64 5.31 4.79
CA PHE A 62 19.19 6.62 4.32
C PHE A 62 18.72 7.48 5.50
N GLU A 63 17.82 6.95 6.32
CA GLU A 63 17.28 7.63 7.51
C GLU A 63 18.37 7.96 8.54
N ALA A 64 19.43 7.15 8.61
CA ALA A 64 20.58 7.40 9.47
C ALA A 64 21.58 8.41 8.88
N GLY A 65 21.33 8.97 7.69
CA GLY A 65 22.27 9.84 6.97
C GLY A 65 23.56 9.14 6.55
N LYS A 66 23.51 7.81 6.38
CA LYS A 66 24.67 6.95 6.04
C LYS A 66 24.71 6.55 4.57
N LEU A 67 23.72 6.96 3.77
CA LEU A 67 23.76 6.88 2.32
C LEU A 67 24.16 8.24 1.75
N GLY A 68 24.88 8.23 0.63
CA GLY A 68 25.31 9.45 -0.03
C GLY A 68 24.16 10.21 -0.68
N ASP A 69 24.47 11.33 -1.31
CA ASP A 69 23.49 12.26 -1.88
C ASP A 69 23.03 11.87 -3.30
N SER A 70 23.14 10.59 -3.66
CA SER A 70 22.68 10.13 -4.97
C SER A 70 21.15 10.19 -5.04
N THR A 71 20.61 10.75 -6.13
CA THR A 71 19.17 10.76 -6.41
C THR A 71 18.55 9.37 -6.33
N ASP A 72 19.29 8.34 -6.76
CA ASP A 72 18.87 6.94 -6.71
C ASP A 72 18.46 6.49 -5.30
N PHE A 73 19.13 6.96 -4.25
CA PHE A 73 18.78 6.57 -2.88
C PHE A 73 17.45 7.18 -2.45
N PHE A 74 17.19 8.44 -2.83
CA PHE A 74 15.91 9.10 -2.54
C PHE A 74 14.76 8.42 -3.27
N GLU A 75 14.93 8.10 -4.55
CA GLU A 75 13.93 7.36 -5.33
C GLU A 75 13.70 5.98 -4.73
N TRP A 76 14.77 5.24 -4.45
CA TRP A 76 14.68 3.89 -3.90
C TRP A 76 13.96 3.87 -2.56
N THR A 77 14.32 4.74 -1.61
CA THR A 77 13.63 4.79 -0.31
C THR A 77 12.19 5.25 -0.43
N GLY A 78 11.88 6.17 -1.34
CA GLY A 78 10.51 6.58 -1.62
C GLY A 78 9.65 5.42 -2.15
N ILE A 79 10.17 4.62 -3.07
CA ILE A 79 9.45 3.42 -3.56
C ILE A 79 9.27 2.39 -2.43
N TYR A 80 10.28 2.23 -1.56
CA TYR A 80 10.17 1.33 -0.41
C TYR A 80 9.06 1.78 0.55
N GLU A 81 8.95 3.07 0.84
CA GLU A 81 7.86 3.61 1.66
C GLU A 81 6.48 3.37 1.03
N LEU A 82 6.33 3.61 -0.27
CA LEU A 82 5.10 3.33 -1.00
C LEU A 82 4.71 1.85 -0.92
N ARG A 83 5.69 0.94 -1.02
CA ARG A 83 5.47 -0.49 -0.80
C ARG A 83 4.96 -0.79 0.60
N GLN A 84 5.58 -0.24 1.65
CA GLN A 84 5.14 -0.47 3.03
C GLN A 84 3.72 0.04 3.25
N TYR A 85 3.41 1.23 2.72
CA TYR A 85 2.07 1.79 2.76
C TYR A 85 1.05 0.85 2.12
N VAL A 86 1.30 0.37 0.90
CA VAL A 86 0.39 -0.54 0.19
C VAL A 86 0.19 -1.86 0.94
N LEU A 87 1.25 -2.43 1.53
CA LEU A 87 1.15 -3.62 2.37
C LEU A 87 0.25 -3.41 3.59
N GLU A 88 0.39 -2.28 4.27
CA GLU A 88 -0.49 -1.92 5.41
C GLU A 88 -1.95 -1.79 4.97
N ARG A 89 -2.20 -1.17 3.80
CA ARG A 89 -3.55 -1.03 3.25
C ARG A 89 -4.19 -2.38 2.90
N ILE A 90 -3.43 -3.30 2.29
CA ILE A 90 -3.88 -4.66 1.99
C ILE A 90 -4.23 -5.39 3.28
N ALA A 91 -3.31 -5.40 4.26
CA ALA A 91 -3.52 -6.07 5.54
C ALA A 91 -4.79 -5.55 6.24
N ARG A 92 -5.02 -4.23 6.23
CA ARG A 92 -6.23 -3.64 6.83
C ARG A 92 -7.52 -4.08 6.13
N ILE A 93 -7.52 -4.19 4.80
CA ILE A 93 -8.68 -4.71 4.08
C ILE A 93 -8.90 -6.19 4.41
N GLU A 94 -7.85 -6.99 4.50
CA GLU A 94 -7.93 -8.43 4.83
C GLU A 94 -8.40 -8.71 6.26
N THR A 95 -8.43 -7.72 7.16
CA THR A 95 -9.03 -7.90 8.50
C THR A 95 -10.56 -7.86 8.50
N VAL A 96 -11.18 -7.35 7.44
CA VAL A 96 -12.63 -7.12 7.35
C VAL A 96 -13.28 -7.84 6.16
N LEU A 97 -12.49 -8.54 5.34
CA LEU A 97 -12.95 -9.48 4.31
C LEU A 97 -12.93 -10.90 4.89
#